data_AF-A0AA39C3N6-F1
#
_entry.id   AF-A0AA39C3N6-F1
#
_cell.length_a   1.000
_cell.length_b   1.000
_cell.length_c   1.000
_cell.angle_alpha   90.00
_cell.angle_beta   90.00
_cell.angle_gamma   90.00
#
_symmetry.space_group_name_H-M   'P 1'
#
loop_
_entity.id
_entity.type
_entity.pdbx_description
1 polymer ?
#
loop_
_entity_poly.entity_id
_entity_poly.type
_entity_poly.pdbx_seq_one_letter_code
_entity_poly.pdbx_strand_id
1 'polypeptide(L)'
;MERVRGSRKNTFRYRYQGYLYHKDSNSNKGNRRLRYVCASKTAVDPCPVSVIIQKNGEIIMNNGPHIHLKPTLDIREAANRYMKRMARKSVDPPHQIMTYAFEKPASFNE
;
A
#
# COMPACT_ATOMS: atom_id res chain seq x y z
N MET A 1 -4.39 17.58 -13.28
CA MET A 1 -3.98 16.19 -12.97
C MET A 1 -3.89 15.43 -14.29
N GLU A 2 -2.82 14.65 -14.50
CA GLU A 2 -2.59 13.92 -15.76
C GLU A 2 -3.03 12.46 -15.63
N ARG A 3 -3.67 11.90 -16.66
CA ARG A 3 -4.03 10.47 -16.68
C ARG A 3 -2.90 9.67 -17.32
N VAL A 4 -2.38 8.69 -16.59
CA VAL A 4 -1.27 7.83 -17.01
C VAL A 4 -1.75 6.39 -17.17
N ARG A 5 -1.31 5.70 -18.23
CA ARG A 5 -1.60 4.26 -18.38
C ARG A 5 -0.86 3.47 -17.30
N GLY A 6 -1.60 2.59 -16.61
CA GLY A 6 -1.02 1.64 -15.67
C GLY A 6 -0.33 0.47 -16.39
N SER A 7 0.34 -0.38 -15.62
CA SER A 7 1.05 -1.56 -16.14
C SER A 7 0.12 -2.67 -16.64
N ARG A 8 -1.16 -2.67 -16.26
CA ARG A 8 -2.17 -3.63 -16.72
C ARG A 8 -3.09 -2.98 -17.76
N LYS A 9 -3.56 -3.75 -18.75
CA LYS A 9 -4.55 -3.30 -19.73
C LYS A 9 -5.77 -2.66 -19.02
N ASN A 10 -6.22 -1.52 -19.53
CA ASN A 10 -7.35 -0.74 -19.00
C ASN A 10 -7.21 -0.23 -17.54
N THR A 11 -6.02 -0.34 -16.94
CA THR A 11 -5.76 0.33 -15.66
C THR A 11 -5.24 1.73 -15.92
N PHE A 12 -5.81 2.71 -15.25
CA PHE A 12 -5.38 4.09 -15.31
C PHE A 12 -4.94 4.55 -13.94
N ARG A 13 -3.82 5.27 -13.91
CA ARG A 13 -3.36 6.02 -12.76
C ARG A 13 -3.48 7.49 -13.07
N TYR A 14 -3.42 8.30 -12.02
CA TYR A 14 -3.40 9.73 -12.18
C TYR A 14 -2.13 10.29 -11.57
N ARG A 15 -1.45 11.18 -12.30
CA ARG A 15 -0.23 11.84 -11.86
C ARG A 15 -0.54 13.27 -11.44
N TYR A 16 -0.08 13.63 -10.25
CA TYR A 16 -0.15 14.98 -9.72
C TYR A 16 1.09 15.30 -8.89
N GLN A 17 1.74 16.43 -9.16
CA GLN A 17 2.99 16.85 -8.50
C GLN A 17 4.11 15.79 -8.48
N GLY A 18 4.13 14.91 -9.49
CA GLY A 18 5.09 13.80 -9.61
C GLY A 18 4.69 12.52 -8.85
N TYR A 19 3.62 12.53 -8.07
CA TYR A 19 3.08 11.36 -7.39
C TYR A 19 1.99 10.68 -8.21
N LEU A 20 1.81 9.38 -7.97
CA LEU A 20 0.76 8.58 -8.59
C LEU A 20 -0.39 8.35 -7.63
N TYR A 21 -1.60 8.36 -8.17
CA TYR A 21 -2.85 8.17 -7.44
C TYR A 21 -3.75 7.17 -8.16
N HIS A 22 -4.62 6.52 -7.40
CA HIS A 22 -5.73 5.74 -7.93
C HIS A 22 -7.05 6.26 -7.40
N LYS A 23 -8.12 6.05 -8.17
CA LYS A 23 -9.46 6.39 -7.71
C LYS A 23 -9.83 5.50 -6.53
N ASP A 24 -10.30 6.10 -5.45
CA ASP A 24 -10.85 5.37 -4.31
C ASP A 24 -12.11 4.62 -4.75
N SER A 25 -12.20 3.32 -4.45
CA SER A 25 -13.36 2.49 -4.76
C SER A 25 -14.61 2.96 -4.04
N ASN A 26 -14.44 3.56 -2.85
CA ASN A 26 -15.53 4.08 -2.04
C ASN A 26 -16.00 5.46 -2.52
N SER A 27 -15.36 6.03 -3.55
CA SER A 27 -15.80 7.27 -4.16
C SER A 27 -17.07 7.03 -5.00
N ASN A 28 -18.22 7.34 -4.41
CA ASN A 28 -19.55 7.21 -5.04
C ASN A 28 -19.59 7.88 -6.42
N LYS A 29 -20.04 7.12 -7.44
CA LYS A 29 -20.17 7.57 -8.84
C LYS A 29 -21.09 8.81 -9.02
N GLY A 30 -21.98 9.08 -8.07
CA GLY A 30 -22.88 10.24 -8.10
C GLY A 30 -22.32 11.51 -7.45
N ASN A 31 -21.18 11.42 -6.74
CA ASN A 31 -20.66 12.57 -6.00
C ASN A 31 -19.95 13.56 -6.92
N ARG A 32 -20.16 14.86 -6.73
CA ARG A 32 -19.47 15.93 -7.50
C ARG A 32 -17.97 15.99 -7.20
N ARG A 33 -17.52 15.25 -6.18
CA ARG A 33 -16.15 15.18 -5.68
C ARG A 33 -15.66 13.74 -5.79
N LEU A 34 -14.63 13.53 -6.60
CA LEU A 34 -13.94 12.25 -6.74
C LEU A 34 -12.73 12.23 -5.82
N ARG A 35 -12.60 11.17 -5.02
CA ARG A 35 -11.43 10.96 -4.16
C ARG A 35 -10.43 10.07 -4.87
N TYR A 36 -9.16 10.49 -4.83
CA TYR A 36 -8.03 9.73 -5.32
C TYR A 36 -7.01 9.57 -4.20
N VAL A 37 -6.54 8.36 -3.97
CA VAL A 37 -5.59 8.06 -2.90
C VAL A 37 -4.22 7.74 -3.48
N CYS A 38 -3.17 8.07 -2.75
CA CYS A 38 -1.80 7.83 -3.21
C CYS A 38 -1.61 6.35 -3.54
N ALA A 39 -1.05 6.09 -4.72
CA ALA A 39 -0.80 4.76 -5.25
C ALA A 39 0.63 4.27 -5.01
N SER A 40 1.41 5.03 -4.25
CA SER A 40 2.81 4.69 -4.03
C SER A 40 2.94 3.37 -3.26
N LYS A 41 3.87 2.54 -3.73
CA LYS A 41 4.32 1.34 -3.02
C LYS A 41 5.75 1.51 -2.48
N THR A 42 6.24 2.75 -2.41
CA THR A 42 7.61 3.06 -2.01
C THR A 42 7.76 3.23 -0.51
N ALA A 43 6.69 3.58 0.20
CA ALA A 43 6.63 3.54 1.66
C ALA A 43 6.51 2.10 2.18
N VAL A 44 6.99 1.89 3.41
CA VAL A 44 6.72 0.68 4.19
C VAL A 44 5.23 0.62 4.54
N ASP A 45 4.69 1.74 5.01
CA ASP A 45 3.29 1.89 5.38
C ASP A 45 2.46 2.55 4.27
N PRO A 46 1.14 2.34 4.22
CA PRO A 46 0.26 3.04 3.28
C PRO A 46 0.38 4.55 3.44
N CYS A 47 0.64 5.26 2.34
CA CYS A 47 0.70 6.71 2.36
C CYS A 47 -0.69 7.31 2.63
N PRO A 48 -0.88 8.15 3.67
CA PRO A 48 -2.19 8.68 4.06
C PRO A 48 -2.72 9.74 3.08
N VAL A 49 -1.86 10.22 2.18
CA VAL A 49 -2.19 11.30 1.25
C VAL A 49 -3.30 10.89 0.28
N SER A 50 -4.33 11.74 0.22
CA SER A 50 -5.41 11.68 -0.76
C SER A 50 -5.68 13.06 -1.33
N VAL A 51 -6.16 13.09 -2.57
CA VAL A 51 -6.58 14.30 -3.28
C VAL A 51 -8.04 14.20 -3.69
N ILE A 52 -8.78 15.29 -3.50
CA ILE A 52 -10.19 15.38 -3.91
C ILE A 52 -10.32 16.33 -5.10
N ILE A 53 -10.98 15.84 -6.15
CA ILE A 53 -11.13 16.56 -7.42
C ILE A 53 -12.61 16.78 -7.71
N GLN A 54 -12.98 18.01 -8.04
CA GLN A 54 -14.33 18.36 -8.49
C GLN A 54 -14.58 17.94 -9.95
N LYS A 55 -15.85 17.90 -10.35
CA LYS A 55 -16.23 17.63 -11.76
C LYS A 55 -15.61 18.62 -12.77
N ASN A 56 -15.30 19.84 -12.36
CA ASN A 56 -14.61 20.85 -13.18
C ASN A 56 -13.09 20.60 -13.31
N GLY A 57 -12.55 19.59 -12.64
CA GLY A 57 -11.12 19.27 -12.66
C GLY A 57 -10.29 20.00 -11.61
N GLU A 58 -10.90 20.86 -10.78
CA GLU A 58 -10.21 21.56 -9.70
C GLU A 58 -9.86 20.62 -8.55
N ILE A 59 -8.65 20.81 -8.01
CA ILE A 59 -8.13 20.05 -6.88
C ILE A 59 -8.43 20.83 -5.61
N ILE A 60 -9.29 20.29 -4.76
CA ILE A 60 -9.83 21.02 -3.60
C ILE A 60 -8.96 20.85 -2.37
N MET A 61 -8.35 19.67 -2.20
CA MET A 61 -7.77 19.29 -0.92
C MET A 61 -6.69 18.24 -1.09
N ASN A 62 -5.59 18.44 -0.35
CA ASN A 62 -4.53 17.48 -0.13
C ASN A 62 -4.41 17.30 1.39
N ASN A 63 -4.59 16.07 1.89
CA ASN A 63 -4.63 15.79 3.34
C ASN A 63 -3.25 15.75 4.04
N GLY A 64 -2.18 16.23 3.41
CA GLY A 64 -0.87 16.39 4.05
C GLY A 64 0.33 16.00 3.18
N PRO A 65 1.53 15.91 3.79
CA PRO A 65 2.74 15.52 3.09
C PRO A 65 2.83 14.02 2.83
N HIS A 66 3.53 13.64 1.77
CA HIS A 66 3.86 12.23 1.50
C HIS A 66 4.91 11.73 2.48
N ILE A 67 4.69 10.53 3.02
CA ILE A 67 5.66 9.81 3.87
C ILE A 67 6.70 9.02 3.06
N HIS A 68 6.84 9.33 1.76
CA HIS A 68 7.77 8.66 0.87
C HIS A 68 8.27 9.59 -0.22
N LEU A 69 9.43 9.22 -0.78
CA LEU A 69 9.99 9.89 -1.94
C LEU A 69 9.08 9.71 -3.17
N LYS A 70 9.19 10.69 -4.08
CA LYS A 70 8.55 10.62 -5.40
C LYS A 70 9.01 9.33 -6.11
N PRO A 71 8.11 8.65 -6.84
CA PRO A 71 8.51 7.53 -7.65
C PRO A 71 9.55 7.99 -8.70
N THR A 72 10.77 7.50 -8.56
CA THR A 72 11.86 7.68 -9.51
C THR A 72 11.61 6.83 -10.76
N LEU A 73 12.02 7.34 -11.93
CA LEU A 73 12.00 6.59 -13.19
C LEU A 73 13.09 5.50 -13.23
N ASP A 74 14.00 5.50 -12.27
CA ASP A 74 15.16 4.62 -12.26
C ASP A 74 14.81 3.20 -11.80
N ILE A 75 14.81 2.28 -12.77
CA ILE A 75 14.34 0.89 -12.66
C ILE A 75 15.16 0.11 -11.60
N ARG A 76 16.43 0.50 -11.40
CA ARG A 76 17.33 -0.12 -10.41
C ARG A 76 16.83 0.07 -8.98
N GLU A 77 16.25 1.23 -8.66
CA GLU A 77 15.75 1.51 -7.32
C GLU A 77 14.46 0.72 -7.02
N ALA A 78 13.61 0.51 -8.03
CA ALA A 78 12.41 -0.32 -7.91
C ALA A 78 12.76 -1.78 -7.59
N ALA A 79 13.79 -2.33 -8.23
CA ALA A 79 14.30 -3.68 -7.97
C ALA A 79 14.83 -3.81 -6.53
N ASN A 80 15.65 -2.87 -6.07
CA ASN A 80 16.18 -2.87 -4.69
C ASN A 80 15.06 -2.79 -3.64
N ARG A 81 14.01 -1.99 -3.89
CA ARG A 81 12.83 -1.90 -3.00
C ARG A 81 11.96 -3.16 -3.03
N TYR A 82 11.94 -3.90 -4.14
CA TYR A 82 11.28 -5.21 -4.22
C TYR A 82 12.02 -6.25 -3.37
N MET A 83 13.34 -6.34 -3.51
CA MET A 83 14.19 -7.26 -2.74
C MET A 83 14.05 -7.02 -1.23
N LYS A 84 14.09 -5.76 -0.78
CA LYS A 84 13.88 -5.40 0.64
C LYS A 84 12.51 -5.82 1.19
N ARG A 85 11.46 -5.84 0.36
CA ARG A 85 10.12 -6.30 0.80
C ARG A 85 10.03 -7.82 0.91
N MET A 86 10.65 -8.55 -0.01
CA MET A 86 10.69 -10.01 0.08
C MET A 86 11.48 -10.47 1.31
N ALA A 87 12.60 -9.81 1.61
CA ALA A 87 13.39 -10.08 2.82
C ALA A 87 12.62 -9.85 4.13
N ARG A 88 11.64 -8.93 4.17
CA ARG A 88 10.78 -8.72 5.35
C ARG A 88 9.64 -9.73 5.45
N LYS A 89 9.14 -10.22 4.31
CA LYS A 89 8.08 -11.23 4.26
C LYS A 89 8.53 -12.63 4.66
N SER A 90 9.82 -12.93 4.55
CA SER A 90 10.41 -14.18 5.01
C SER A 90 10.69 -14.22 6.52
N VAL A 91 10.34 -13.15 7.25
CA VAL A 91 10.36 -13.15 8.71
C VAL A 91 8.94 -13.44 9.17
N ASP A 92 8.54 -14.71 9.11
CA ASP A 92 7.48 -15.18 9.99
C ASP A 92 7.93 -14.89 11.44
N PRO A 93 7.07 -14.39 12.34
CA PRO A 93 7.39 -14.50 13.75
C PRO A 93 7.65 -15.98 14.04
N PRO A 94 8.64 -16.34 14.88
CA PRO A 94 8.77 -17.73 15.26
C PRO A 94 7.42 -18.13 15.85
N HIS A 95 6.73 -19.06 15.17
CA HIS A 95 5.66 -19.81 15.79
C HIS A 95 6.27 -20.35 17.08
N GLN A 96 5.89 -19.80 18.23
CA GLN A 96 6.13 -20.45 19.50
C GLN A 96 5.42 -21.78 19.40
N ILE A 97 6.18 -22.83 19.09
CA ILE A 97 5.75 -24.20 19.26
C ILE A 97 5.57 -24.32 20.78
N MET A 98 4.33 -24.15 21.25
CA MET A 98 3.98 -24.54 22.61
C MET A 98 4.14 -26.05 22.68
N THR A 99 5.32 -26.49 23.11
CA THR A 99 5.55 -27.85 23.55
C THR A 99 4.74 -28.04 24.82
N TYR A 100 3.52 -28.54 24.68
CA TYR A 100 2.79 -29.10 25.81
C TYR A 100 3.60 -30.30 26.29
N ALA A 101 4.28 -30.13 27.43
CA ALA A 101 4.85 -31.24 28.17
C ALA A 101 3.69 -32.14 28.60
N PHE A 102 3.52 -33.26 27.92
CA PHE A 102 2.72 -34.37 28.41
C PHE A 102 3.44 -34.89 29.66
N GLU A 103 2.98 -34.45 30.84
CA GLU A 103 3.30 -35.13 32.07
C GLU A 103 2.74 -36.56 31.98
N LYS A 104 3.65 -37.54 32.09
CA LYS A 104 3.29 -38.96 32.16
C LYS A 104 2.30 -39.17 33.31
N PRO A 105 1.22 -39.95 33.14
CA PRO A 105 0.49 -40.46 34.28
C PRO A 105 1.43 -41.38 35.07
N ALA A 106 1.64 -41.06 36.35
CA ALA A 106 2.31 -41.96 37.27
C ALA A 106 1.48 -43.24 37.37
N SER A 107 2.11 -44.34 36.98
CA SER A 107 1.62 -45.69 37.16
C SER A 107 1.46 -46.01 38.64
N PHE A 108 0.28 -46.53 38.96
CA PHE A 108 -0.01 -47.68 39.82
C PHE A 108 1.15 -48.22 40.68
N ASN A 109 0.94 -48.32 42.00
CA ASN A 109 1.43 -49.45 42.79
C ASN A 109 0.51 -49.72 43.99
N GLU A 110 0.07 -50.99 44.02
CA GLU A 110 -0.41 -51.88 45.10
C GLU A 110 -1.48 -51.41 46.10
#